data_AF-A0A7X9CT04-F1
#
_entry.id   AF-A0A7X9CT04-F1
#
_cell.length_a   1.000
_cell.length_b   1.000
_cell.length_c   1.000
_cell.angle_alpha   90.00
_cell.angle_beta   90.00
_cell.angle_gamma   90.00
#
_symmetry.space_group_name_H-M   'P 1'
#
loop_
_entity.id
_entity.type
_entity.pdbx_description
1 polymer ?
#
loop_
_entity_poly.entity_id
_entity_poly.type
_entity_poly.pdbx_seq_one_letter_code
_entity_poly.pdbx_strand_id
1 'polypeptide(L)'
;MEHSSFTSLVIVVVAAFLTPILVNRLKISFLPVVVAEIIMGIIIGDSLFGLVKEDAWLSILSTLGFIFLMFLSGLEIDFNAFKSKKHSEDEEANKIPSNLSLMTIVFSMIMILSIFLAFVFKWTGLIDDVLLMVIIISTISLGVVVPTLKEMNIMHTSIGQFILLVAVVADLVTMILLTVYGTINAKGVSPLWLITILIAFGIVFYIIGGYFIKSPFLKKLTSGTTQIGIRAVFALIILLVALA
;
A
#
# COMPACT_ATOMS: atom_id res chain seq x y z
N MET A 1 10.11 -3.08 -33.13
CA MET A 1 9.60 -3.54 -31.81
C MET A 1 9.86 -2.50 -30.72
N GLU A 2 10.92 -1.68 -30.79
CA GLU A 2 11.15 -0.59 -29.83
C GLU A 2 10.22 0.63 -30.01
N HIS A 3 9.88 1.02 -31.24
CA HIS A 3 9.02 2.18 -31.50
C HIS A 3 7.59 2.05 -30.97
N SER A 4 7.03 0.83 -30.96
CA SER A 4 5.69 0.59 -30.39
C SER A 4 5.68 0.79 -28.87
N SER A 5 6.80 0.50 -28.20
CA SER A 5 6.86 0.61 -26.74
C SER A 5 6.92 2.06 -26.27
N PHE A 6 7.71 2.91 -26.95
CA PHE A 6 7.75 4.32 -26.60
C PHE A 6 6.41 5.04 -26.86
N THR A 7 5.67 4.60 -27.89
CA THR A 7 4.34 5.14 -28.21
C THR A 7 3.34 4.85 -27.10
N SER A 8 3.29 3.61 -26.60
CA SER A 8 2.45 3.21 -25.46
C SER A 8 2.74 4.06 -24.22
N LEU A 9 4.02 4.27 -23.90
CA LEU A 9 4.44 5.11 -22.78
C LEU A 9 3.94 6.56 -22.92
N VAL A 10 4.12 7.15 -24.11
CA VAL A 10 3.66 8.52 -24.37
C VAL A 10 2.15 8.63 -24.21
N ILE A 11 1.38 7.66 -24.72
CA ILE A 11 -0.08 7.65 -24.58
C ILE A 11 -0.48 7.61 -23.10
N VAL A 12 0.13 6.72 -22.31
CA VAL A 12 -0.16 6.59 -20.87
C VAL A 12 0.19 7.87 -20.12
N VAL A 13 1.35 8.47 -20.36
CA VAL A 13 1.78 9.70 -19.68
C VAL A 13 0.87 10.88 -20.04
N VAL A 14 0.51 11.01 -21.32
CA VAL A 14 -0.44 12.05 -21.77
C VAL A 14 -1.82 11.83 -21.17
N ALA A 15 -2.30 10.59 -21.13
CA ALA A 15 -3.58 10.25 -20.51
C ALA A 15 -3.57 10.57 -19.00
N ALA A 16 -2.52 10.17 -18.29
CA ALA A 16 -2.36 10.48 -16.86
C ALA A 16 -2.30 11.99 -16.59
N PHE A 17 -1.67 12.78 -17.47
CA PHE A 17 -1.66 14.24 -17.37
C PHE A 17 -3.04 14.87 -17.65
N LEU A 18 -3.77 14.37 -18.65
CA LEU A 18 -5.07 14.94 -19.04
C LEU A 18 -6.20 14.55 -18.09
N THR A 19 -6.14 13.36 -17.49
CA THR A 19 -7.17 12.82 -16.61
C THR A 19 -7.56 13.77 -15.46
N PRO A 20 -6.66 14.28 -14.62
CA PRO A 20 -7.02 15.21 -13.56
C PRO A 20 -7.65 16.51 -14.10
N ILE A 21 -7.18 17.00 -15.25
CA ILE A 21 -7.73 18.20 -15.89
C ILE A 21 -9.18 17.95 -16.33
N LEU A 22 -9.45 16.79 -16.94
CA LEU A 22 -10.78 16.37 -17.36
C LEU A 22 -11.71 16.20 -16.15
N VAL A 23 -11.29 15.48 -15.12
CA VAL A 23 -12.08 15.25 -13.88
C VAL A 23 -12.47 16.57 -13.23
N ASN A 24 -11.51 17.49 -13.08
CA ASN A 24 -11.76 18.79 -12.46
C ASN A 24 -12.65 19.68 -13.34
N ARG A 25 -12.43 19.69 -14.67
CA ARG A 25 -13.24 20.47 -15.61
C ARG A 25 -14.69 19.97 -15.69
N LEU A 26 -14.90 18.66 -15.61
CA LEU A 26 -16.21 18.02 -15.61
C LEU A 26 -16.89 18.06 -14.23
N LYS A 27 -16.23 18.62 -13.20
CA LYS A 27 -16.73 18.72 -11.82
C LYS A 27 -17.15 17.37 -11.23
N ILE A 28 -16.41 16.31 -11.56
CA ILE A 28 -16.65 14.97 -11.02
C ILE A 28 -16.05 14.93 -9.61
N SER A 29 -16.81 15.41 -8.62
CA SER A 29 -16.33 15.54 -7.24
C SER A 29 -16.45 14.26 -6.41
N PHE A 30 -17.15 13.24 -6.90
CA PHE A 30 -17.38 11.99 -6.16
C PHE A 30 -16.26 10.95 -6.35
N LEU A 31 -15.38 11.15 -7.32
CA LEU A 31 -14.42 10.15 -7.76
C LEU A 31 -12.98 10.69 -7.60
N PRO A 32 -12.13 10.07 -6.76
CA PRO A 32 -10.73 10.48 -6.63
C PRO A 32 -9.99 10.39 -7.96
N VAL A 33 -9.05 11.29 -8.22
CA VAL A 33 -8.31 11.34 -9.49
C VAL A 33 -7.64 10.00 -9.80
N VAL A 34 -7.10 9.30 -8.80
CA VAL A 34 -6.46 7.99 -9.01
C VAL A 34 -7.43 6.94 -9.53
N VAL A 35 -8.70 6.95 -9.10
CA VAL A 35 -9.71 6.05 -9.65
C VAL A 35 -10.00 6.41 -11.11
N ALA A 36 -9.99 7.70 -11.45
CA ALA A 36 -10.18 8.14 -12.83
C ALA A 36 -9.00 7.73 -13.71
N GLU A 37 -7.78 7.76 -13.20
CA GLU A 37 -6.58 7.30 -13.89
C GLU A 37 -6.65 5.79 -14.17
N ILE A 38 -7.12 4.98 -13.21
CA ILE A 38 -7.35 3.54 -13.41
C ILE A 38 -8.41 3.33 -14.51
N ILE A 39 -9.54 4.04 -14.45
CA ILE A 39 -10.59 3.95 -15.47
C ILE A 39 -10.04 4.35 -16.85
N MET A 40 -9.25 5.41 -16.92
CA MET A 40 -8.62 5.85 -18.16
C MET A 40 -7.65 4.79 -18.71
N GLY A 41 -6.88 4.13 -17.83
CA GLY A 41 -6.04 2.98 -18.18
C GLY A 41 -6.85 1.82 -18.78
N ILE A 42 -8.00 1.49 -18.19
CA ILE A 42 -8.91 0.45 -18.72
C ILE A 42 -9.45 0.86 -20.09
N ILE A 43 -9.77 2.15 -20.29
CA ILE A 43 -10.27 2.68 -21.56
C ILE A 43 -9.22 2.58 -22.66
N ILE A 44 -7.99 3.06 -22.43
CA ILE A 44 -6.94 3.10 -23.47
C ILE A 44 -6.25 1.74 -23.68
N GLY A 45 -6.30 0.85 -22.69
CA GLY A 45 -5.70 -0.48 -22.75
C GLY A 45 -6.52 -1.48 -23.57
N ASP A 46 -6.09 -2.74 -23.53
CA ASP A 46 -6.67 -3.85 -24.30
C ASP A 46 -8.13 -4.18 -23.94
N SER A 47 -8.64 -3.70 -22.81
CA SER A 47 -10.02 -3.93 -22.39
C SER A 47 -11.06 -3.23 -23.28
N LEU A 48 -10.69 -2.12 -23.94
CA LEU A 48 -11.61 -1.28 -24.71
C LEU A 48 -11.04 -0.88 -26.07
N PHE A 49 -10.09 0.08 -26.10
CA PHE A 49 -9.58 0.60 -27.36
C PHE A 49 -8.33 -0.14 -27.90
N GLY A 50 -7.59 -0.85 -27.05
CA GLY A 50 -6.38 -1.59 -27.44
C GLY A 50 -5.26 -0.70 -27.99
N LEU A 51 -5.20 0.56 -27.56
CA LEU A 51 -4.19 1.54 -28.01
C LEU A 51 -2.86 1.35 -27.30
N VAL A 52 -2.91 0.85 -26.07
CA VAL A 52 -1.75 0.61 -25.20
C VAL A 52 -1.66 -0.88 -24.93
N LYS A 53 -0.51 -1.47 -25.25
CA LYS A 53 -0.17 -2.85 -24.90
C LYS A 53 0.84 -2.86 -23.78
N GLU A 54 0.76 -3.89 -22.94
CA GLU A 54 1.77 -4.13 -21.93
C GLU A 54 3.13 -4.34 -22.60
N ASP A 55 4.11 -3.56 -22.17
CA ASP A 55 5.49 -3.67 -22.63
C ASP A 55 6.46 -3.58 -21.44
N ALA A 56 7.72 -3.93 -21.69
CA ALA A 56 8.73 -3.97 -20.64
C ALA A 56 8.96 -2.62 -19.95
N TRP A 57 8.88 -1.50 -20.68
CA TRP A 57 9.12 -0.16 -20.13
C TRP A 57 7.95 0.29 -19.26
N LEU A 58 6.72 0.07 -19.70
CA LEU A 58 5.50 0.30 -18.93
C LEU A 58 5.47 -0.56 -17.67
N SER A 59 5.85 -1.84 -17.77
CA SER A 59 5.90 -2.75 -16.62
C SER A 59 6.94 -2.31 -15.58
N ILE A 60 8.14 -1.93 -16.02
CA ILE A 60 9.19 -1.39 -15.14
C ILE A 60 8.72 -0.10 -14.47
N LEU A 61 8.14 0.83 -15.23
CA LEU A 61 7.74 2.13 -14.70
C LEU A 61 6.52 2.03 -13.77
N SER A 62 5.57 1.14 -14.09
CA SER A 62 4.45 0.76 -13.24
C SER A 62 4.93 0.21 -11.90
N THR A 63 5.84 -0.77 -11.96
CA THR A 63 6.38 -1.44 -10.78
C THR A 63 7.16 -0.45 -9.91
N LEU A 64 8.07 0.33 -10.50
CA LEU A 64 8.81 1.38 -9.79
C LEU A 64 7.87 2.42 -9.17
N GLY A 65 6.92 2.95 -9.94
CA GLY A 65 5.96 3.94 -9.47
C GLY A 65 5.13 3.42 -8.29
N PHE A 66 4.61 2.20 -8.40
CA PHE A 66 3.87 1.54 -7.33
C PHE A 66 4.71 1.38 -6.05
N ILE A 67 5.93 0.88 -6.19
CA ILE A 67 6.87 0.73 -5.08
C ILE A 67 7.17 2.08 -4.42
N PHE A 68 7.43 3.14 -5.19
CA PHE A 68 7.70 4.47 -4.63
C PHE A 68 6.51 5.02 -3.85
N LEU A 69 5.29 4.86 -4.37
CA LEU A 69 4.08 5.31 -3.68
C LEU A 69 3.87 4.56 -2.36
N MET A 70 4.04 3.24 -2.37
CA MET A 70 3.93 2.41 -1.16
C MET A 70 5.02 2.74 -0.14
N PHE A 71 6.25 2.98 -0.59
CA PHE A 71 7.34 3.36 0.29
C PHE A 71 7.14 4.76 0.91
N LEU A 72 6.76 5.75 0.09
CA LEU A 72 6.42 7.09 0.57
C LEU A 72 5.26 7.04 1.58
N SER A 73 4.25 6.20 1.32
CA SER A 73 3.19 5.96 2.30
C SER A 73 3.75 5.46 3.62
N GLY A 74 4.66 4.48 3.61
CA GLY A 74 5.25 3.93 4.83
C GLY A 74 5.99 4.98 5.65
N LEU A 75 6.65 5.95 5.00
CA LEU A 75 7.33 7.07 5.66
C LEU A 75 6.37 8.09 6.28
N GLU A 76 5.15 8.18 5.77
CA GLU A 76 4.14 9.17 6.16
C GLU A 76 3.31 8.73 7.38
N ILE A 77 3.45 7.47 7.80
CA ILE A 77 2.73 6.92 8.94
C ILE A 77 3.44 7.31 10.23
N ASP A 78 2.77 8.13 11.04
CA ASP A 78 3.27 8.49 12.37
C ASP A 78 2.82 7.44 13.41
N PHE A 79 3.67 6.44 13.62
CA PHE A 79 3.46 5.45 14.68
C PHE A 79 3.51 6.04 16.10
N ASN A 80 4.05 7.24 16.31
CA ASN A 80 4.06 7.88 17.63
C ASN A 80 2.71 8.48 18.00
N ALA A 81 1.89 8.87 17.02
CA ALA A 81 0.49 9.28 17.25
C ALA A 81 -0.38 8.18 17.89
N PHE A 82 0.12 6.93 17.89
CA PHE A 82 -0.55 5.76 18.46
C PHE A 82 0.05 5.25 19.76
N LYS A 83 1.22 5.76 20.18
CA LYS A 83 1.69 5.52 21.54
C LYS A 83 0.70 6.22 22.45
N SER A 84 -0.15 5.43 23.10
CA SER A 84 -1.06 5.89 24.14
C SER A 84 -0.31 6.90 24.99
N LYS A 85 -0.72 8.18 24.93
CA LYS A 85 -0.29 9.14 25.94
C LYS A 85 -0.78 8.52 27.24
N LYS A 86 0.15 7.88 27.95
CA LYS A 86 -0.07 7.41 29.30
C LYS A 86 -0.55 8.65 30.03
N HIS A 87 -1.85 8.69 30.31
CA HIS A 87 -2.52 9.84 30.88
C HIS A 87 -1.64 10.36 32.00
N SER A 88 -1.13 11.58 31.82
CA SER A 88 -0.80 12.41 32.97
C SER A 88 -2.02 12.34 33.87
N GLU A 89 -1.76 11.96 35.11
CA GLU A 89 -2.70 12.07 36.21
C GLU A 89 -3.41 13.43 36.12
N ASP A 90 -4.73 13.39 36.22
CA ASP A 90 -5.68 14.50 36.26
C ASP A 90 -6.66 14.57 35.07
N GLU A 91 -7.93 14.49 35.47
CA GLU A 91 -9.16 14.88 34.79
C GLU A 91 -10.00 13.79 34.09
N GLU A 92 -11.18 13.58 34.70
CA GLU A 92 -12.35 12.78 34.30
C GLU A 92 -12.98 13.23 32.97
N ALA A 93 -12.23 13.24 31.87
CA ALA A 93 -12.74 13.67 30.57
C ALA A 93 -12.62 12.55 29.52
N ASN A 94 -13.75 11.88 29.30
CA ASN A 94 -14.10 11.10 28.11
C ASN A 94 -13.29 9.81 27.85
N LYS A 95 -14.01 8.69 27.90
CA LYS A 95 -13.65 7.39 27.33
C LYS A 95 -13.56 7.46 25.79
N ILE A 96 -12.67 8.30 25.26
CA ILE A 96 -12.30 8.20 23.86
C ILE A 96 -11.48 6.92 23.76
N PRO A 97 -11.94 5.88 23.03
CA PRO A 97 -11.19 4.65 22.95
C PRO A 97 -9.84 4.98 22.33
N SER A 98 -8.77 4.39 22.86
CA SER A 98 -7.45 4.51 22.25
C SER A 98 -7.55 4.20 20.75
N ASN A 99 -6.80 4.91 19.90
CA ASN A 99 -6.82 4.71 18.46
C ASN A 99 -6.63 3.21 18.07
N LEU A 100 -5.96 2.43 18.92
CA LEU A 100 -5.79 0.98 18.78
C LEU A 100 -7.10 0.19 18.98
N SER A 101 -7.92 0.53 19.98
CA SER A 101 -9.20 -0.13 20.22
C SER A 101 -10.17 0.12 19.07
N LEU A 102 -10.23 1.36 18.57
CA LEU A 102 -11.03 1.71 17.39
C LEU A 102 -10.56 0.96 16.15
N MET A 103 -9.25 0.85 15.93
CA MET A 103 -8.66 0.13 14.81
C MET A 103 -9.08 -1.35 14.82
N THR A 104 -8.98 -2.02 15.97
CA THR A 104 -9.38 -3.42 16.11
C THR A 104 -10.88 -3.62 15.84
N ILE A 105 -11.73 -2.69 16.28
CA ILE A 105 -13.18 -2.75 16.02
C ILE A 105 -13.46 -2.62 14.51
N VAL A 106 -12.88 -1.61 13.85
CA VAL A 106 -13.07 -1.39 12.41
C VAL A 106 -12.53 -2.56 11.60
N PHE A 107 -11.34 -3.06 11.93
CA PHE A 107 -10.76 -4.21 11.25
C PHE A 107 -11.60 -5.49 11.44
N SER A 108 -12.11 -5.73 12.66
CA SER A 108 -13.01 -6.86 12.91
C SER A 108 -14.30 -6.75 12.11
N MET A 109 -14.86 -5.54 11.98
CA MET A 109 -16.04 -5.29 11.14
C MET A 109 -15.76 -5.62 9.66
N ILE A 110 -14.60 -5.21 9.13
CA ILE A 110 -14.17 -5.54 7.77
C ILE A 110 -14.05 -7.04 7.59
N MET A 111 -13.46 -7.76 8.55
CA MET A 111 -13.33 -9.22 8.50
C MET A 111 -14.70 -9.92 8.50
N ILE A 112 -15.61 -9.51 9.39
CA ILE A 112 -16.97 -10.06 9.46
C ILE A 112 -17.70 -9.82 8.14
N LEU A 113 -17.62 -8.60 7.59
CA LEU A 113 -18.24 -8.25 6.33
C LEU A 113 -17.65 -9.06 5.17
N SER A 114 -16.33 -9.27 5.16
CA SER A 114 -15.64 -10.07 4.15
C SER A 114 -16.07 -11.53 4.18
N ILE A 115 -16.22 -12.12 5.38
CA ILE A 115 -16.78 -13.47 5.57
C ILE A 115 -18.20 -13.53 5.04
N PHE A 116 -19.04 -12.58 5.41
CA PHE A 116 -20.42 -12.52 4.94
C PHE A 116 -20.49 -12.48 3.40
N LEU A 117 -19.75 -11.57 2.76
CA LEU A 117 -19.73 -11.47 1.28
C LEU A 117 -19.17 -12.75 0.62
N ALA A 118 -18.12 -13.36 1.17
CA ALA A 118 -17.54 -14.57 0.63
C ALA A 118 -18.56 -15.75 0.63
N PHE A 119 -19.35 -15.89 1.69
CA PHE A 119 -20.44 -16.88 1.73
C PHE A 119 -21.56 -16.56 0.75
N VAL A 120 -21.91 -15.28 0.56
CA VAL A 120 -22.88 -14.88 -0.47
C VAL A 120 -22.38 -15.28 -1.86
N PHE A 121 -21.12 -15.00 -2.20
CA PHE A 121 -20.54 -15.38 -3.49
C PHE A 121 -20.51 -16.89 -3.71
N LYS A 122 -20.20 -17.67 -2.67
CA LYS A 122 -20.30 -19.12 -2.73
C LYS A 122 -21.73 -19.60 -2.99
N TRP A 123 -22.71 -19.00 -2.33
CA TRP A 123 -24.10 -19.39 -2.53
C TRP A 123 -24.61 -19.06 -3.94
N THR A 124 -24.13 -17.96 -4.54
CA THR A 124 -24.43 -17.62 -5.94
C THR A 124 -23.70 -18.52 -6.96
N GLY A 125 -22.83 -19.43 -6.52
CA GLY A 125 -22.06 -20.33 -7.39
C GLY A 125 -20.95 -19.63 -8.16
N LEU A 126 -20.58 -18.39 -7.80
CA LEU A 126 -19.50 -17.65 -8.47
C LEU A 126 -18.12 -18.16 -8.04
N ILE A 127 -17.98 -18.69 -6.82
CA ILE A 127 -16.69 -19.06 -6.21
C ILE A 127 -16.85 -20.28 -5.31
N ASP A 128 -15.91 -21.22 -5.40
CA ASP A 128 -15.89 -22.41 -4.54
C ASP A 128 -15.08 -22.20 -3.24
N ASP A 129 -13.97 -21.44 -3.33
CA ASP A 129 -13.06 -21.20 -2.22
C ASP A 129 -13.42 -19.96 -1.41
N VAL A 130 -14.11 -20.18 -0.29
CA VAL A 130 -14.52 -19.12 0.64
C VAL A 130 -13.32 -18.46 1.29
N LEU A 131 -12.30 -19.23 1.67
CA LEU A 131 -11.18 -18.72 2.45
C LEU A 131 -10.33 -17.76 1.61
N LEU A 132 -10.05 -18.13 0.36
CA LEU A 132 -9.40 -17.24 -0.58
C LEU A 132 -10.22 -15.96 -0.81
N MET A 133 -11.54 -16.08 -0.94
CA MET A 133 -12.40 -14.93 -1.16
C MET A 133 -12.45 -13.97 0.04
N VAL A 134 -12.47 -14.49 1.26
CA VAL A 134 -12.37 -13.67 2.48
C VAL A 134 -11.08 -12.86 2.47
N ILE A 135 -9.96 -13.48 2.11
CA ILE A 135 -8.67 -12.80 2.04
C ILE A 135 -8.72 -11.67 1.00
N ILE A 136 -9.19 -11.96 -0.23
CA ILE A 136 -9.29 -10.97 -1.31
C ILE A 136 -10.16 -9.76 -0.91
N ILE A 137 -11.32 -9.98 -0.29
CA ILE A 137 -12.24 -8.89 0.08
C ILE A 137 -11.75 -8.07 1.29
N SER A 138 -11.02 -8.72 2.22
CA SER A 138 -10.53 -8.05 3.43
C SER A 138 -9.26 -7.21 3.21
N THR A 139 -8.56 -7.38 2.09
CA THR A 139 -7.34 -6.61 1.77
C THR A 139 -7.66 -5.16 1.42
N ILE A 140 -6.86 -4.24 1.97
CA ILE A 140 -6.97 -2.79 1.70
C ILE A 140 -5.74 -2.34 0.91
N SER A 141 -5.93 -1.80 -0.29
CA SER A 141 -4.81 -1.33 -1.12
C SER A 141 -4.32 0.06 -0.71
N LEU A 142 -3.17 0.10 -0.03
CA LEU A 142 -2.44 1.34 0.27
C LEU A 142 -2.14 2.17 -1.00
N GLY A 143 -1.97 1.50 -2.15
CA GLY A 143 -1.65 2.14 -3.43
C GLY A 143 -2.76 3.07 -3.93
N VAL A 144 -4.00 2.85 -3.50
CA VAL A 144 -5.15 3.72 -3.82
C VAL A 144 -5.46 4.66 -2.66
N VAL A 145 -5.41 4.16 -1.42
CA VAL A 145 -5.74 4.95 -0.23
C VAL A 145 -4.81 6.16 -0.10
N VAL A 146 -3.51 5.99 -0.31
CA VAL A 146 -2.50 7.02 -0.04
C VAL A 146 -2.63 8.21 -0.99
N PRO A 147 -2.65 8.02 -2.33
CA PRO A 147 -2.93 9.12 -3.24
C PRO A 147 -4.26 9.81 -2.95
N THR A 148 -5.29 9.06 -2.58
CA THR A 148 -6.63 9.61 -2.27
C THR A 148 -6.58 10.51 -1.03
N LEU A 149 -5.95 10.05 0.06
CA LEU A 149 -5.79 10.88 1.27
C LEU A 149 -4.89 12.11 1.02
N LYS A 150 -3.90 11.98 0.13
CA LYS A 150 -3.01 13.07 -0.28
C LYS A 150 -3.76 14.12 -1.09
N GLU A 151 -4.55 13.70 -2.06
CA GLU A 151 -5.39 14.56 -2.91
C GLU A 151 -6.38 15.36 -2.06
N MET A 152 -6.98 14.71 -1.05
CA MET A 152 -7.88 15.37 -0.10
C MET A 152 -7.15 16.23 0.96
N ASN A 153 -5.82 16.24 1.00
CA ASN A 153 -5.01 16.95 2.00
C ASN A 153 -5.30 16.54 3.46
N ILE A 154 -5.79 15.32 3.72
CA ILE A 154 -6.12 14.85 5.08
C ILE A 154 -5.11 13.86 5.66
N MET A 155 -4.03 13.59 4.94
CA MET A 155 -3.00 12.61 5.28
C MET A 155 -2.38 12.79 6.69
N HIS A 156 -2.16 14.02 7.13
CA HIS A 156 -1.60 14.33 8.46
C HIS A 156 -2.66 14.53 9.55
N THR A 157 -3.94 14.39 9.23
CA THR A 157 -5.02 14.51 10.22
C THR A 157 -5.17 13.22 11.02
N SER A 158 -5.80 13.28 12.19
CA SER A 158 -6.06 12.08 13.01
C SER A 158 -6.85 11.01 12.27
N ILE A 159 -7.80 11.40 11.41
CA ILE A 159 -8.59 10.45 10.60
C ILE A 159 -7.74 9.85 9.47
N GLY A 160 -6.91 10.65 8.80
CA GLY A 160 -6.01 10.15 7.75
C GLY A 160 -5.00 9.14 8.30
N GLN A 161 -4.36 9.46 9.42
CA GLN A 161 -3.43 8.55 10.10
C GLN A 161 -4.13 7.28 10.60
N PHE A 162 -5.37 7.40 11.09
CA PHE A 162 -6.17 6.23 11.47
C PHE A 162 -6.45 5.31 10.28
N ILE A 163 -6.87 5.85 9.13
CA ILE A 163 -7.13 5.08 7.91
C ILE A 163 -5.85 4.38 7.43
N LEU A 164 -4.71 5.10 7.40
CA LEU A 164 -3.42 4.54 7.01
C LEU A 164 -3.00 3.38 7.92
N LEU A 165 -3.21 3.52 9.23
CA LEU A 165 -2.89 2.46 10.18
C LEU A 165 -3.76 1.22 9.97
N VAL A 166 -5.08 1.40 9.85
CA VAL A 166 -6.01 0.29 9.56
C VAL A 166 -5.60 -0.41 8.26
N ALA A 167 -5.22 0.35 7.23
CA ALA A 167 -4.76 -0.20 5.96
C ALA A 167 -3.48 -1.02 6.10
N VAL A 168 -2.45 -0.54 6.81
CA VAL A 168 -1.21 -1.30 7.04
C VAL A 168 -1.46 -2.58 7.83
N VAL A 169 -2.29 -2.52 8.88
CA VAL A 169 -2.61 -3.71 9.68
C VAL A 169 -3.42 -4.70 8.86
N ALA A 170 -4.38 -4.25 8.05
CA ALA A 170 -5.15 -5.11 7.16
C ALA A 170 -4.25 -5.78 6.13
N ASP A 171 -3.32 -5.04 5.52
CA ASP A 171 -2.38 -5.59 4.55
C ASP A 171 -1.49 -6.68 5.18
N LEU A 172 -0.91 -6.42 6.36
CA LEU A 172 -0.09 -7.39 7.09
C LEU A 172 -0.90 -8.65 7.47
N VAL A 173 -2.09 -8.47 8.06
CA VAL A 173 -2.93 -9.60 8.49
C VAL A 173 -3.37 -10.44 7.30
N THR A 174 -3.80 -9.81 6.20
CA THR A 174 -4.23 -10.54 5.00
C THR A 174 -3.07 -11.24 4.30
N MET A 175 -1.86 -10.67 4.30
CA MET A 175 -0.66 -11.34 3.81
C MET A 175 -0.31 -12.60 4.64
N ILE A 176 -0.43 -12.52 5.98
CA ILE A 176 -0.24 -13.69 6.85
C ILE A 176 -1.31 -14.75 6.55
N LEU A 177 -2.58 -14.35 6.43
CA LEU A 177 -3.68 -15.25 6.10
C LEU A 177 -3.48 -15.91 4.73
N LEU A 178 -3.00 -15.16 3.73
CA LEU A 178 -2.68 -15.70 2.41
C LEU A 178 -1.54 -16.72 2.46
N THR A 179 -0.53 -16.47 3.29
CA THR A 179 0.57 -17.42 3.47
C THR A 179 0.12 -18.71 4.18
N VAL A 180 -0.77 -18.59 5.17
CA VAL A 180 -1.40 -19.73 5.85
C VAL A 180 -2.28 -20.49 4.86
N TYR A 181 -3.09 -19.80 4.06
CA TYR A 181 -3.90 -20.40 3.00
C TYR A 181 -3.02 -21.15 1.98
N GLY A 182 -1.94 -20.52 1.51
CA GLY A 182 -0.98 -21.14 0.62
C GLY A 182 -0.35 -22.39 1.24
N THR A 183 -0.10 -22.39 2.55
CA THR A 183 0.41 -23.56 3.26
C THR A 183 -0.58 -24.71 3.31
N ILE A 184 -1.85 -24.43 3.59
CA ILE A 184 -2.88 -25.47 3.69
C ILE A 184 -3.13 -26.12 2.32
N ASN A 185 -3.01 -25.34 1.24
CA ASN A 185 -3.29 -25.80 -0.13
C ASN A 185 -2.04 -26.25 -0.92
N ALA A 186 -0.83 -25.99 -0.42
CA ALA A 186 0.40 -26.41 -1.09
C ALA A 186 0.62 -27.92 -0.97
N LYS A 187 0.85 -28.59 -2.10
CA LYS A 187 1.28 -30.00 -2.18
C LYS A 187 2.80 -30.17 -2.02
N GLY A 188 3.51 -29.16 -1.53
CA GLY A 188 4.99 -29.08 -1.52
C GLY A 188 5.55 -28.35 -0.30
N VAL A 189 6.67 -27.65 -0.45
CA VAL A 189 7.32 -26.90 0.65
C VAL A 189 6.35 -25.84 1.18
N SER A 190 6.04 -25.91 2.47
CA SER A 190 5.13 -24.95 3.13
C SER A 190 5.70 -23.53 3.03
N PRO A 191 4.97 -22.54 2.51
CA PRO A 191 5.40 -21.14 2.46
C PRO A 191 5.55 -20.46 3.83
N LEU A 192 5.36 -21.16 4.97
CA LEU A 192 5.58 -20.59 6.30
C LEU A 192 7.00 -20.04 6.51
N TRP A 193 8.02 -20.58 5.84
CA TRP A 193 9.40 -20.08 5.94
C TRP A 193 9.54 -18.63 5.44
N LEU A 194 8.65 -18.17 4.55
CA LEU A 194 8.62 -16.80 4.05
C LEU A 194 8.30 -15.80 5.16
N ILE A 195 7.39 -16.16 6.08
CA ILE A 195 7.07 -15.32 7.26
C ILE A 195 8.29 -15.21 8.18
N THR A 196 9.02 -16.31 8.38
CA THR A 196 10.23 -16.29 9.21
C THR A 196 11.28 -15.36 8.61
N ILE A 197 11.48 -15.39 7.29
CA ILE A 197 12.39 -14.48 6.60
C ILE A 197 11.93 -13.03 6.73
N LEU A 198 10.64 -12.74 6.53
CA LEU A 198 10.11 -11.39 6.65
C LEU A 198 10.37 -10.81 8.05
N ILE A 199 10.09 -11.58 9.11
CA ILE A 199 10.33 -11.16 10.49
C ILE A 199 11.82 -10.99 10.78
N ALA A 200 12.64 -11.97 10.39
CA ALA A 200 14.09 -11.92 10.60
C ALA A 200 14.70 -10.71 9.89
N PHE A 201 14.30 -10.47 8.64
CA PHE A 201 14.72 -9.33 7.86
C PHE A 201 14.32 -8.01 8.54
N GLY A 202 13.06 -7.87 8.98
CA GLY A 202 12.58 -6.67 9.67
C GLY A 202 13.37 -6.36 10.96
N ILE A 203 13.68 -7.38 11.76
CA ILE A 203 14.48 -7.24 12.98
C ILE A 203 15.92 -6.81 12.65
N VAL A 204 16.56 -7.49 11.70
CA VAL A 204 17.92 -7.15 11.25
C VAL A 204 17.96 -5.70 10.74
N PHE A 205 16.98 -5.32 9.94
CA PHE A 205 16.90 -3.96 9.39
C PHE A 205 16.71 -2.89 10.47
N TYR A 206 15.84 -3.16 11.46
CA TYR A 206 15.62 -2.26 12.59
C TYR A 206 16.90 -2.06 13.43
N ILE A 207 17.64 -3.15 13.72
CA ILE A 207 18.89 -3.09 14.49
C ILE A 207 19.96 -2.31 13.70
N ILE A 208 20.16 -2.65 12.43
CA ILE A 208 21.15 -1.99 11.57
C ILE A 208 20.81 -0.51 11.42
N GLY A 209 19.55 -0.18 11.12
CA GLY A 209 19.08 1.20 10.98
C GLY A 209 19.30 2.01 12.26
N GLY A 210 18.96 1.43 13.43
CA GLY A 210 19.16 2.08 14.73
C GLY A 210 20.63 2.33 15.07
N TYR A 211 21.54 1.46 14.62
CA TYR A 211 22.99 1.62 14.79
C TYR A 211 23.58 2.65 13.81
N PHE A 212 23.20 2.58 12.53
CA PHE A 212 23.72 3.44 11.47
C PHE A 212 23.26 4.90 11.60
N ILE A 213 22.03 5.15 12.03
CA ILE A 213 21.49 6.52 12.25
C ILE A 213 22.31 7.30 13.29
N LYS A 214 22.89 6.60 14.28
CA LYS A 214 23.67 7.21 15.37
C LYS A 214 25.13 7.44 15.01
N SER A 215 25.60 6.92 13.87
CA SER A 215 27.02 7.01 13.50
C SER A 215 27.40 8.43 13.02
N PRO A 216 28.47 9.03 13.57
CA PRO A 216 28.96 10.35 13.14
C PRO A 216 29.48 10.33 11.69
N PHE A 217 29.80 9.14 11.15
CA PHE A 217 30.20 8.95 9.76
C PHE A 217 29.05 9.25 8.79
N LEU A 218 27.82 8.79 9.09
CA LEU A 218 26.65 9.10 8.27
C LEU A 218 26.33 10.60 8.28
N LYS A 219 26.42 11.24 9.45
CA LYS A 219 26.17 12.69 9.58
C LYS A 219 27.14 13.55 8.78
N LYS A 220 28.40 13.12 8.62
CA LYS A 220 29.40 13.79 7.77
C LYS A 220 29.16 13.56 6.27
N LEU A 221 28.61 12.41 5.92
CA LEU A 221 28.30 12.05 4.54
C LEU A 221 27.00 12.69 4.04
N THR A 222 26.03 12.95 4.93
CA THR A 222 24.76 13.59 4.59
C THR A 222 24.84 15.11 4.45
N SER A 223 25.88 15.77 4.97
CA SER A 223 26.04 17.23 4.91
C SER A 223 26.67 17.76 3.61
N GLY A 224 26.98 16.90 2.65
CA GLY A 224 27.52 17.27 1.33
C GLY A 224 26.48 17.19 0.20
N THR A 225 26.87 17.60 -1.00
CA THR A 225 26.06 17.53 -2.24
C THR A 225 25.87 16.10 -2.79
N THR A 226 26.35 15.09 -2.06
CA THR A 226 26.41 13.69 -2.50
C THR A 226 25.04 12.99 -2.53
N GLN A 227 23.96 13.64 -2.05
CA GLN A 227 22.59 13.11 -2.02
C GLN A 227 22.52 11.66 -1.49
N ILE A 228 23.41 11.30 -0.56
CA ILE A 228 23.56 9.92 -0.06
C ILE A 228 22.26 9.41 0.56
N GLY A 229 21.47 10.29 1.18
CA GLY A 229 20.15 9.95 1.71
C GLY A 229 19.20 9.40 0.63
N ILE A 230 19.09 10.10 -0.51
CA ILE A 230 18.22 9.65 -1.62
C ILE A 230 18.75 8.32 -2.18
N ARG A 231 20.06 8.20 -2.40
CA ARG A 231 20.66 6.95 -2.91
C ARG A 231 20.44 5.78 -1.97
N ALA A 232 20.57 6.00 -0.65
CA ALA A 232 20.32 4.98 0.35
C ALA A 232 18.84 4.57 0.40
N VAL A 233 17.92 5.52 0.24
CA VAL A 233 16.48 5.23 0.12
C VAL A 233 16.19 4.40 -1.12
N PHE A 234 16.72 4.76 -2.29
CA PHE A 234 16.55 3.96 -3.51
C PHE A 234 17.13 2.55 -3.35
N ALA A 235 18.34 2.42 -2.80
CA ALA A 235 18.96 1.13 -2.54
C ALA A 235 18.14 0.29 -1.56
N LEU A 236 17.62 0.90 -0.51
CA LEU A 236 16.73 0.27 0.47
C LEU A 236 15.47 -0.27 -0.20
N ILE A 237 14.78 0.59 -0.94
CA ILE A 237 13.55 0.24 -1.65
C ILE A 237 13.78 -0.96 -2.58
N ILE A 238 14.81 -0.89 -3.42
CA ILE A 238 15.10 -1.95 -4.41
C ILE A 238 15.48 -3.25 -3.70
N LEU A 239 16.27 -3.18 -2.62
CA LEU A 239 16.67 -4.35 -1.84
C LEU A 239 15.46 -5.02 -1.17
N LEU A 240 14.55 -4.23 -0.59
CA LEU A 240 13.32 -4.74 0.02
C LEU A 240 12.44 -5.46 -1.00
N VAL A 241 12.27 -4.86 -2.17
CA VAL A 241 11.43 -5.42 -3.24
C VAL A 241 12.06 -6.67 -3.84
N ALA A 242 13.37 -6.69 -4.05
CA ALA A 242 14.05 -7.88 -4.57
C ALA A 242 13.97 -9.10 -3.63
N LEU A 243 13.61 -8.87 -2.37
CA LEU A 243 13.49 -9.89 -1.33
C LEU A 243 12.04 -10.35 -1.08
N ALA A 244 11.06 -9.55 -1.54
CA ALA A 244 9.62 -9.82 -1.45
C ALA A 244 9.14 -10.70 -2.61
#